data_AF-A0A965ZKZ9-F1
#
_entry.id   AF-A0A965ZKZ9-F1
#
_cell.length_a   1.000
_cell.length_b   1.000
_cell.length_c   1.000
_cell.angle_alpha   90.00
_cell.angle_beta   90.00
_cell.angle_gamma   90.00
#
_symmetry.space_group_name_H-M   'P 1'
#
loop_
_entity.id
_entity.type
_entity.pdbx_description
1 polymer ?
#
loop_
_entity_poly.entity_id
_entity_poly.type
_entity_poly.pdbx_seq_one_letter_code
_entity_poly.pdbx_strand_id
1 'polypeptide(L)'
;MVTKEDLQAKYATYSTAQLLDLIDHKFDYTELAVSIAIEELSKRNVSEEDIKEYKESKVENVATYIRKNIVDDLTLLQKNVFYFLWVPFVRGAIKMNFHDDGSILKLKQANYYQFYGFIFFLIAGVISVKFDLDVWATAAVWILFFIPTYLFDESFNRNRLYNKLKDLYNISDEPENDNVIK
;
A
#
# COMPACT_ATOMS: atom_id res chain seq x y z
N MET A 1 -21.84 15.11 27.94
CA MET A 1 -22.66 14.30 27.01
C MET A 1 -22.82 15.12 25.75
N VAL A 2 -22.67 14.51 24.58
CA VAL A 2 -22.93 15.18 23.30
C VAL A 2 -24.45 15.27 23.13
N THR A 3 -24.98 16.46 22.84
CA THR A 3 -26.43 16.67 22.66
C THR A 3 -26.86 16.43 21.21
N LYS A 4 -28.17 16.31 20.98
CA LYS A 4 -28.73 16.14 19.62
C LYS A 4 -28.46 17.36 18.76
N GLU A 5 -28.61 18.55 19.33
CA GLU A 5 -28.38 19.82 18.65
C GLU A 5 -26.91 19.98 18.23
N ASP A 6 -25.97 19.58 19.09
CA ASP A 6 -24.54 19.61 18.78
C ASP A 6 -24.19 18.69 17.59
N LEU A 7 -24.78 17.49 17.55
CA LEU A 7 -24.57 16.54 16.45
C LEU A 7 -25.22 17.02 15.14
N GLN A 8 -26.42 17.60 15.19
CA GLN A 8 -27.06 18.19 14.00
C GLN A 8 -26.23 19.34 13.43
N ALA A 9 -25.77 20.27 14.28
CA ALA A 9 -24.92 21.37 13.85
C ALA A 9 -23.61 20.87 13.22
N LYS A 10 -23.02 19.82 13.78
CA LYS A 10 -21.80 19.21 13.26
C LYS A 10 -22.02 18.45 11.94
N TYR A 11 -23.09 17.68 11.81
CA TYR A 11 -23.35 16.87 10.62
C TYR A 11 -23.86 17.73 9.45
N ALA A 12 -24.45 18.88 9.74
CA ALA A 12 -24.76 19.88 8.73
C ALA A 12 -23.50 20.36 7.96
N THR A 13 -22.32 20.39 8.60
CA THR A 13 -21.07 20.78 7.92
C THR A 13 -20.38 19.64 7.18
N TYR A 14 -20.84 18.40 7.32
CA TYR A 14 -20.24 17.24 6.66
C TYR A 14 -20.65 17.18 5.19
N SER A 15 -19.80 16.63 4.33
CA SER A 15 -20.16 16.33 2.95
C SER A 15 -21.11 15.12 2.87
N THR A 16 -21.83 14.98 1.75
CA THR A 16 -22.73 13.84 1.53
C THR A 16 -21.98 12.50 1.64
N ALA A 17 -20.78 12.40 1.09
CA ALA A 17 -19.94 11.21 1.20
C ALA A 17 -19.55 10.89 2.66
N GLN A 18 -19.28 11.90 3.49
CA GLN A 18 -18.97 11.69 4.92
C GLN A 18 -20.17 11.20 5.72
N LEU A 19 -21.39 11.67 5.40
CA LEU A 19 -22.62 11.19 6.02
C LEU A 19 -22.94 9.75 5.59
N LEU A 20 -22.72 9.42 4.32
CA LEU A 20 -22.87 8.05 3.81
C LEU A 20 -21.86 7.09 4.45
N ASP A 21 -20.62 7.53 4.67
CA ASP A 21 -19.58 6.75 5.36
C ASP A 21 -19.93 6.43 6.81
N LEU A 22 -20.58 7.37 7.52
CA LEU A 22 -21.08 7.15 8.87
C LEU A 22 -22.17 6.08 8.92
N ILE A 23 -23.06 6.06 7.93
CA ILE A 23 -24.12 5.06 7.82
C ILE A 23 -23.56 3.69 7.46
N ASP A 24 -22.55 3.63 6.58
CA ASP A 24 -21.88 2.39 6.21
C ASP A 24 -21.23 1.72 7.43
N HIS A 25 -20.67 2.53 8.34
CA HIS A 25 -20.07 2.11 9.60
C HIS A 25 -21.01 2.27 10.81
N LYS A 26 -22.34 2.16 10.63
CA LYS A 26 -23.35 2.43 11.70
C LYS A 26 -23.12 1.71 13.04
N PHE A 27 -22.39 0.59 13.06
CA PHE A 27 -22.07 -0.15 14.29
C PHE A 27 -20.99 0.49 15.15
N ASP A 28 -20.18 1.37 14.57
CA ASP A 28 -19.13 2.12 15.28
C ASP A 28 -19.67 3.40 15.95
N TYR A 29 -20.95 3.74 15.71
CA TYR A 29 -21.59 4.96 16.16
C TYR A 29 -22.82 4.69 17.03
N THR A 30 -23.24 5.71 17.78
CA THR A 30 -24.48 5.63 18.55
C THR A 30 -25.70 5.71 17.63
N GLU A 31 -26.81 5.07 18.02
CA GLU A 31 -28.08 5.14 17.27
C GLU A 31 -28.54 6.60 17.06
N LEU A 32 -28.29 7.47 18.06
CA LEU A 32 -28.56 8.91 17.95
C LEU A 32 -27.74 9.56 16.82
N ALA A 33 -26.46 9.23 16.69
CA ALA A 33 -25.63 9.75 15.61
C ALA A 33 -26.11 9.25 14.23
N VAL A 34 -26.43 7.96 14.12
CA VAL A 34 -26.90 7.36 12.85
C VAL A 34 -28.23 7.99 12.42
N SER A 35 -29.18 8.16 13.35
CA SER A 35 -30.47 8.77 13.04
C SER A 35 -30.35 10.22 12.56
N ILE A 36 -29.48 11.02 13.17
CA ILE A 36 -29.23 12.40 12.74
C ILE A 36 -28.58 12.44 11.34
N ALA A 37 -27.65 11.53 11.05
CA ALA A 37 -27.04 11.46 9.72
C ALA A 37 -28.05 11.09 8.63
N ILE A 38 -28.97 10.16 8.90
CA ILE A 38 -30.08 9.81 7.99
C ILE A 38 -31.00 11.02 7.79
N GLU A 39 -31.33 11.74 8.85
CA GLU A 39 -32.17 12.95 8.78
C GLU A 39 -31.52 14.02 7.88
N GLU A 40 -30.22 14.24 8.02
CA GLU A 40 -29.48 15.20 7.20
C GLU A 40 -29.33 14.77 5.73
N LEU A 41 -29.13 13.47 5.46
CA LEU A 41 -29.14 12.97 4.07
C LEU A 41 -30.53 13.10 3.43
N SER A 42 -31.60 12.86 4.20
CA SER A 42 -32.97 13.05 3.73
C SER A 42 -33.25 14.52 3.40
N LYS A 43 -32.79 15.47 4.23
CA LYS A 43 -32.90 16.93 3.95
C LYS A 43 -32.18 17.34 2.66
N ARG A 44 -31.09 16.65 2.31
CA ARG A 44 -30.29 16.91 1.12
C ARG A 44 -30.85 16.25 -0.15
N ASN A 45 -31.94 15.49 -0.06
CA ASN A 45 -32.53 14.75 -1.18
C ASN A 45 -31.50 13.91 -1.94
N VAL A 46 -30.66 13.19 -1.22
CA VAL A 46 -29.64 12.32 -1.81
C VAL A 46 -30.33 11.23 -2.63
N SER A 47 -29.98 11.18 -3.91
CA SER A 47 -30.56 10.25 -4.88
C SER A 47 -29.93 8.86 -4.78
N GLU A 48 -30.58 7.86 -5.39
CA GLU A 48 -29.97 6.53 -5.53
C GLU A 48 -28.69 6.58 -6.38
N GLU A 49 -28.60 7.53 -7.32
CA GLU A 49 -27.41 7.76 -8.15
C GLU A 49 -26.23 8.27 -7.30
N ASP A 50 -26.46 9.18 -6.35
CA ASP A 50 -25.42 9.66 -5.44
C ASP A 50 -24.88 8.53 -4.53
N ILE A 51 -25.77 7.65 -4.06
CA ILE A 51 -25.39 6.48 -3.25
C ILE A 51 -24.57 5.50 -4.09
N LYS A 52 -24.96 5.30 -5.35
CA LYS A 52 -24.25 4.45 -6.30
C LYS A 52 -22.86 5.01 -6.58
N GLU A 53 -22.75 6.30 -6.90
CA GLU A 53 -21.46 6.97 -7.14
C GLU A 53 -20.55 6.89 -5.91
N TYR A 54 -21.08 7.09 -4.70
CA TYR A 54 -20.32 6.90 -3.47
C TYR A 54 -19.77 5.47 -3.35
N LYS A 55 -20.61 4.45 -3.57
CA LYS A 55 -20.17 3.05 -3.49
C LYS A 55 -19.13 2.72 -4.57
N GLU A 56 -19.34 3.18 -5.80
CA GLU A 56 -18.39 3.02 -6.90
C GLU A 56 -17.05 3.68 -6.58
N SER A 57 -17.05 4.89 -6.04
CA SER A 57 -15.84 5.60 -5.62
C SER A 57 -15.07 4.85 -4.52
N LYS A 58 -15.77 4.19 -3.57
CA LYS A 58 -15.14 3.37 -2.54
C LYS A 58 -14.48 2.13 -3.14
N VAL A 59 -15.18 1.45 -4.05
CA VAL A 59 -14.64 0.29 -4.77
C VAL A 59 -13.40 0.68 -5.59
N GLU A 60 -13.46 1.80 -6.31
CA GLU A 60 -12.34 2.31 -7.10
C GLU A 60 -11.14 2.69 -6.23
N ASN A 61 -11.38 3.37 -5.10
CA ASN A 61 -10.31 3.72 -4.16
C ASN A 61 -9.64 2.46 -3.58
N VAL A 62 -10.42 1.44 -3.25
CA VAL A 62 -9.91 0.14 -2.79
C VAL A 62 -9.12 -0.54 -3.90
N ALA A 63 -9.65 -0.61 -5.12
CA ALA A 63 -8.96 -1.20 -6.27
C ALA A 63 -7.64 -0.49 -6.58
N THR A 64 -7.63 0.84 -6.50
CA THR A 64 -6.44 1.67 -6.68
C THR A 64 -5.42 1.42 -5.58
N TYR A 65 -5.86 1.35 -4.31
CA TYR A 65 -4.99 1.03 -3.18
C TYR A 65 -4.37 -0.36 -3.31
N ILE A 66 -5.18 -1.36 -3.70
CA ILE A 66 -4.76 -2.74 -3.99
C ILE A 66 -3.71 -2.71 -5.10
N ARG A 67 -4.03 -2.15 -6.27
CA ARG A 67 -3.09 -2.10 -7.40
C ARG A 67 -1.76 -1.46 -7.01
N LYS A 68 -1.81 -0.29 -6.35
CA LYS A 68 -0.64 0.48 -5.95
C LYS A 68 0.25 -0.22 -4.92
N ASN A 69 -0.35 -0.97 -4.00
CA ASN A 69 0.37 -1.59 -2.90
C ASN A 69 0.61 -3.09 -3.08
N ILE A 70 0.19 -3.69 -4.19
CA ILE A 70 0.25 -5.14 -4.40
C ILE A 70 0.83 -5.46 -5.75
N VAL A 71 0.28 -4.84 -6.79
CA VAL A 71 0.63 -5.14 -8.18
C VAL A 71 1.83 -4.30 -8.59
N ASP A 72 1.83 -3.02 -8.25
CA ASP A 72 2.86 -2.08 -8.68
C ASP A 72 4.07 -2.15 -7.74
N ASP A 73 5.06 -2.96 -8.12
CA ASP A 73 6.32 -3.10 -7.40
C ASP A 73 7.38 -2.08 -7.86
N LEU A 74 8.54 -2.09 -7.19
CA LEU A 74 9.70 -1.38 -7.71
C LEU A 74 10.17 -2.04 -9.00
N THR A 75 10.37 -1.23 -10.04
CA THR A 75 11.01 -1.69 -11.27
C THR A 75 12.40 -2.26 -10.99
N LEU A 76 12.88 -3.17 -11.84
CA LEU A 76 14.23 -3.74 -11.70
C LEU A 76 15.32 -2.66 -11.61
N LEU A 77 15.16 -1.57 -12.37
CA LEU A 77 16.09 -0.44 -12.32
C LEU A 77 16.06 0.24 -10.94
N GLN A 78 14.88 0.49 -10.38
CA GLN A 78 14.77 1.06 -9.03
C GLN A 78 15.35 0.12 -7.97
N LYS A 79 15.11 -1.20 -8.07
CA LYS A 79 15.69 -2.21 -7.19
C LYS A 79 17.22 -2.14 -7.21
N ASN A 80 17.83 -2.07 -8.40
CA ASN A 80 19.28 -1.88 -8.57
C ASN A 80 19.77 -0.56 -7.98
N VAL A 81 19.07 0.56 -8.25
CA VAL A 81 19.41 1.87 -7.69
C VAL A 81 19.42 1.82 -6.17
N PHE A 82 18.39 1.27 -5.52
CA PHE A 82 18.37 1.19 -4.07
C PHE A 82 19.41 0.24 -3.50
N TYR A 83 19.71 -0.87 -4.19
CA TYR A 83 20.71 -1.84 -3.76
C TYR A 83 22.14 -1.29 -3.83
N PHE A 84 22.53 -0.70 -4.97
CA PHE A 84 23.90 -0.22 -5.17
C PHE A 84 24.13 1.20 -4.64
N LEU A 85 23.12 2.07 -4.71
CA LEU A 85 23.22 3.46 -4.22
C LEU A 85 22.69 3.54 -2.79
N TRP A 86 23.57 3.20 -1.85
CA TRP A 86 23.32 3.38 -0.43
C TRP A 86 23.70 4.79 0.09
N VAL A 87 23.78 5.82 -0.77
CA VAL A 87 24.04 7.21 -0.36
C VAL A 87 22.74 7.94 0.04
N PRO A 88 22.64 8.58 1.23
CA PRO A 88 21.36 9.08 1.78
C PRO A 88 20.68 10.18 0.96
N PHE A 89 21.44 11.01 0.23
CA PHE A 89 20.89 12.17 -0.49
C PHE A 89 20.01 11.83 -1.69
N VAL A 90 20.44 10.92 -2.58
CA VAL A 90 19.67 10.52 -3.77
C VAL A 90 18.38 9.77 -3.37
N ARG A 91 18.35 9.18 -2.17
CA ARG A 91 17.22 8.37 -1.68
C ARG A 91 16.07 9.19 -1.10
N GLY A 92 16.35 10.36 -0.51
CA GLY A 92 15.34 11.18 0.14
C GLY A 92 14.23 11.56 -0.85
N ALA A 93 14.61 12.08 -2.02
CA ALA A 93 13.66 12.52 -3.04
C ALA A 93 12.76 11.38 -3.56
N ILE A 94 13.35 10.22 -3.89
CA ILE A 94 12.58 9.09 -4.45
C ILE A 94 11.65 8.49 -3.39
N LYS A 95 12.11 8.36 -2.13
CA LYS A 95 11.26 7.86 -1.05
C LYS A 95 10.17 8.83 -0.64
N MET A 96 10.41 10.14 -0.74
CA MET A 96 9.40 11.16 -0.46
C MET A 96 8.25 11.06 -1.46
N ASN A 97 8.56 10.89 -2.75
CA ASN A 97 7.52 10.64 -3.76
C ASN A 97 6.70 9.39 -3.41
N PHE A 98 7.31 8.28 -2.99
CA PHE A 98 6.57 7.08 -2.60
C PHE A 98 5.72 7.27 -1.33
N HIS A 99 6.20 8.08 -0.39
CA HIS A 99 5.48 8.41 0.83
C HIS A 99 4.26 9.27 0.52
N ASP A 100 4.43 10.32 -0.28
CA ASP A 100 3.36 11.24 -0.69
C ASP A 100 2.32 10.52 -1.55
N ASP A 101 2.77 9.56 -2.35
CA ASP A 101 1.90 8.66 -3.10
C ASP A 101 1.19 7.62 -2.21
N GLY A 102 1.62 7.37 -0.97
CA GLY A 102 1.06 6.28 -0.16
C GLY A 102 1.41 4.88 -0.70
N SER A 103 2.51 4.74 -1.45
CA SER A 103 3.01 3.47 -1.99
C SER A 103 3.84 2.71 -0.94
N ILE A 104 3.16 2.12 0.04
CA ILE A 104 3.77 1.43 1.19
C ILE A 104 4.67 0.27 0.73
N LEU A 105 4.25 -0.49 -0.29
CA LEU A 105 5.03 -1.61 -0.81
C LEU A 105 6.38 -1.17 -1.36
N LYS A 106 6.36 -0.17 -2.26
CA LYS A 106 7.58 0.39 -2.88
C LYS A 106 8.54 0.94 -1.83
N LEU A 107 8.02 1.59 -0.78
CA LEU A 107 8.83 2.08 0.33
C LEU A 107 9.50 0.94 1.11
N LYS A 108 8.78 -0.15 1.39
CA LYS A 108 9.33 -1.35 2.05
C LYS A 108 10.40 -2.02 1.20
N GLN A 109 10.15 -2.20 -0.10
CA GLN A 109 11.13 -2.76 -1.03
C GLN A 109 12.37 -1.86 -1.12
N ALA A 110 12.21 -0.54 -1.23
CA ALA A 110 13.32 0.40 -1.26
C ALA A 110 14.20 0.29 -0.01
N ASN A 111 13.59 0.18 1.17
CA ASN A 111 14.31 -0.03 2.43
C ASN A 111 15.01 -1.39 2.47
N TYR A 112 14.35 -2.45 1.99
CA TYR A 112 14.91 -3.79 1.92
C TYR A 112 16.17 -3.84 1.04
N TYR A 113 16.07 -3.45 -0.23
CA TYR A 113 17.22 -3.48 -1.15
C TYR A 113 18.36 -2.60 -0.65
N GLN A 114 18.05 -1.44 -0.07
CA GLN A 114 19.05 -0.57 0.52
C GLN A 114 19.82 -1.23 1.68
N PHE A 115 19.09 -1.85 2.60
CA PHE A 115 19.68 -2.45 3.79
C PHE A 115 20.56 -3.65 3.42
N TYR A 116 20.03 -4.55 2.58
CA TYR A 116 20.77 -5.72 2.12
C TYR A 116 21.92 -5.36 1.18
N GLY A 117 21.75 -4.36 0.32
CA GLY A 117 22.83 -3.83 -0.51
C GLY A 117 24.02 -3.34 0.32
N PHE A 118 23.76 -2.62 1.41
CA PHE A 118 24.80 -2.20 2.35
C PHE A 118 25.44 -3.38 3.10
N ILE A 119 24.65 -4.33 3.59
CA ILE A 119 25.18 -5.52 4.27
C ILE A 119 26.09 -6.33 3.33
N PHE A 120 25.63 -6.59 2.11
CA PHE A 120 26.42 -7.37 1.15
C PHE A 120 27.64 -6.62 0.64
N PHE A 121 27.60 -5.29 0.61
CA PHE A 121 28.79 -4.47 0.36
C PHE A 121 29.85 -4.69 1.46
N LEU A 122 29.45 -4.68 2.74
CA LEU A 122 30.37 -4.97 3.86
C LEU A 122 30.92 -6.39 3.78
N ILE A 123 30.07 -7.38 3.50
CA ILE A 123 30.47 -8.78 3.35
C ILE A 123 31.47 -8.93 2.19
N ALA A 124 31.20 -8.31 1.04
CA ALA A 124 32.11 -8.32 -0.11
C ALA A 124 33.47 -7.70 0.25
N GLY A 125 33.49 -6.60 1.04
CA GLY A 125 34.73 -6.01 1.55
C GLY A 125 35.52 -6.95 2.46
N VAL A 126 34.86 -7.68 3.36
CA VAL A 126 35.53 -8.68 4.22
C VAL A 126 36.10 -9.84 3.40
N ILE A 127 35.34 -10.33 2.41
CA ILE A 127 35.80 -11.38 1.48
C ILE A 127 37.01 -10.86 0.70
N SER A 128 36.96 -9.63 0.19
CA SER A 128 38.04 -9.00 -0.55
C SER A 128 39.34 -8.97 0.23
N VAL A 129 39.32 -8.52 1.48
CA VAL A 129 40.52 -8.48 2.35
C VAL A 129 41.04 -9.89 2.64
N LYS A 130 40.14 -10.87 2.85
CA LYS A 130 40.54 -12.24 3.19
C LYS A 130 41.18 -13.00 2.03
N PHE A 131 40.76 -12.72 0.80
CA PHE A 131 41.20 -13.42 -0.41
C PHE A 131 42.07 -12.57 -1.34
N ASP A 132 42.45 -11.36 -0.89
CA ASP A 132 43.24 -10.38 -1.66
C ASP A 132 42.66 -10.12 -3.06
N LEU A 133 41.35 -9.90 -3.10
CA LEU A 133 40.63 -9.67 -4.36
C LEU A 133 40.88 -8.25 -4.85
N ASP A 134 41.05 -8.10 -6.16
CA ASP A 134 41.06 -6.78 -6.78
C ASP A 134 39.68 -6.10 -6.70
N VAL A 135 39.65 -4.80 -7.03
CA VAL A 135 38.42 -3.99 -6.95
C VAL A 135 37.32 -4.55 -7.85
N TRP A 136 37.68 -5.08 -9.03
CA TRP A 136 36.71 -5.61 -9.98
C TRP A 136 36.10 -6.93 -9.52
N ALA A 137 36.90 -7.85 -8.99
CA ALA A 137 36.43 -9.10 -8.40
C ALA A 137 35.58 -8.83 -7.15
N THR A 138 35.95 -7.84 -6.33
CA THR A 138 35.16 -7.41 -5.17
C THR A 138 33.78 -6.89 -5.59
N ALA A 139 33.74 -6.05 -6.64
CA ALA A 139 32.48 -5.55 -7.20
C ALA A 139 31.63 -6.69 -7.79
N ALA A 140 32.26 -7.66 -8.48
CA ALA A 140 31.56 -8.83 -9.01
C ALA A 140 30.93 -9.67 -7.89
N VAL A 141 31.66 -9.92 -6.80
CA VAL A 141 31.14 -10.62 -5.61
C VAL A 141 29.94 -9.87 -5.02
N TRP A 142 30.02 -8.54 -4.91
CA TRP A 142 28.90 -7.73 -4.42
C TRP A 142 27.68 -7.81 -5.35
N ILE A 143 27.86 -7.71 -6.66
CA ILE A 143 26.79 -7.84 -7.66
C ILE A 143 26.17 -9.24 -7.58
N LEU A 144 26.96 -10.30 -7.37
CA LEU A 144 26.42 -11.65 -7.25
C LEU A 144 25.47 -11.81 -6.06
N PHE A 145 25.67 -11.07 -4.97
CA PHE A 145 24.73 -11.06 -3.84
C PHE A 145 23.38 -10.38 -4.16
N PHE A 146 23.25 -9.67 -5.28
CA PHE A 146 21.96 -9.14 -5.73
C PHE A 146 20.98 -10.27 -6.05
N ILE A 147 21.45 -11.37 -6.65
CA ILE A 147 20.63 -12.50 -7.08
C ILE A 147 19.85 -13.12 -5.90
N PRO A 148 20.47 -13.57 -4.79
CA PRO A 148 19.73 -14.10 -3.66
C PRO A 148 18.83 -13.06 -2.99
N THR A 149 19.24 -11.78 -2.97
CA THR A 149 18.41 -10.68 -2.45
C THR A 149 17.11 -10.55 -3.26
N TYR A 150 17.23 -10.57 -4.58
CA TYR A 150 16.11 -10.47 -5.51
C TYR A 150 15.18 -11.68 -5.41
N LEU A 151 15.72 -12.89 -5.41
CA LEU A 151 14.92 -14.12 -5.30
C LEU A 151 14.15 -14.20 -3.98
N PHE A 152 14.76 -13.73 -2.88
CA PHE A 152 14.11 -13.70 -1.57
C PHE A 152 12.97 -12.67 -1.53
N ASP A 153 13.19 -11.46 -2.05
CA ASP A 153 12.12 -10.45 -2.17
C ASP A 153 10.94 -10.97 -2.99
N GLU A 154 11.21 -11.54 -4.16
CA GLU A 154 10.19 -12.03 -5.08
C GLU A 154 9.40 -13.20 -4.48
N SER A 155 10.07 -14.13 -3.80
CA SER A 155 9.42 -15.34 -3.27
C SER A 155 8.74 -15.11 -1.93
N PHE A 156 9.33 -14.32 -1.04
CA PHE A 156 8.84 -14.19 0.34
C PHE A 156 7.92 -12.99 0.51
N ASN A 157 8.30 -11.81 0.01
CA ASN A 157 7.49 -10.62 0.20
C ASN A 157 6.23 -10.66 -0.64
N ARG A 158 6.30 -11.13 -1.90
CA ARG A 158 5.14 -11.23 -2.79
C ARG A 158 4.09 -12.21 -2.26
N ASN A 159 4.52 -13.42 -1.89
CA ASN A 159 3.60 -14.44 -1.37
C ASN A 159 2.98 -14.03 -0.04
N ARG A 160 3.75 -13.42 0.87
CA ARG A 160 3.20 -12.95 2.16
C ARG A 160 2.18 -11.83 1.98
N LEU A 161 2.42 -10.93 1.04
CA LEU A 161 1.50 -9.83 0.76
C LEU A 161 0.21 -10.34 0.14
N TYR A 162 0.32 -11.21 -0.88
CA TYR A 162 -0.83 -11.88 -1.50
C TYR A 162 -1.71 -12.57 -0.46
N ASN A 163 -1.10 -13.40 0.41
CA ASN A 163 -1.84 -14.12 1.45
C ASN A 163 -2.53 -13.17 2.44
N LYS A 164 -1.84 -12.12 2.90
CA LYS A 164 -2.44 -11.16 3.84
C LYS A 164 -3.65 -10.43 3.25
N LEU A 165 -3.66 -10.21 1.94
CA LEU A 165 -4.75 -9.51 1.27
C LEU A 165 -5.91 -10.42 0.94
N LYS A 166 -5.63 -11.66 0.58
CA LYS A 166 -6.62 -12.73 0.55
C LYS A 166 -7.37 -12.82 1.88
N ASP A 167 -6.65 -12.77 3.00
CA ASP A 167 -7.24 -12.78 4.34
C ASP A 167 -8.07 -11.52 4.62
N LEU A 168 -7.58 -10.33 4.26
CA LEU A 168 -8.28 -9.05 4.54
C LEU A 168 -9.57 -8.87 3.73
N TYR A 169 -9.61 -9.38 2.51
CA TYR A 169 -10.77 -9.24 1.62
C TYR A 169 -11.62 -10.51 1.53
N ASN A 170 -11.28 -11.53 2.32
CA ASN A 170 -11.99 -12.81 2.36
C ASN A 170 -12.18 -13.42 0.95
N ILE A 171 -11.19 -13.23 0.08
CA ILE A 171 -11.20 -13.73 -1.30
C ILE A 171 -11.01 -15.24 -1.20
N SER A 172 -12.10 -16.00 -1.27
CA SER A 172 -12.04 -17.45 -1.40
C SER A 172 -11.36 -17.80 -2.72
N ASP A 173 -10.52 -18.85 -2.73
CA ASP A 173 -10.08 -19.47 -3.99
C ASP A 173 -11.26 -20.22 -4.64
N GLU A 174 -12.40 -19.56 -4.83
CA GLU A 174 -13.37 -20.11 -5.76
C GLU A 174 -12.72 -19.99 -7.14
N PRO A 175 -12.50 -21.12 -7.85
CA PRO A 175 -12.05 -21.05 -9.21
C PRO A 175 -13.08 -20.21 -9.96
N GLU A 176 -12.62 -19.09 -10.51
CA GLU A 176 -13.36 -18.27 -11.45
C GLU A 176 -13.93 -19.23 -12.50
N ASN A 177 -15.23 -19.51 -12.40
CA ASN A 177 -15.89 -20.39 -13.33
C ASN A 177 -15.98 -19.60 -14.63
N ASP A 178 -15.01 -19.82 -15.51
CA ASP A 178 -14.78 -19.22 -16.83
C ASP A 178 -15.95 -19.39 -17.83
N ASN A 179 -17.17 -19.59 -17.34
CA ASN A 179 -18.39 -19.82 -18.11
C ASN A 179 -19.36 -18.63 -18.04
N VAL A 180 -18.86 -17.39 -18.03
CA VAL A 180 -19.71 -16.22 -18.29
C VAL A 180 -19.06 -15.26 -19.28
N ILE A 181 -18.78 -15.74 -20.49
CA ILE A 181 -19.01 -14.94 -21.71
C ILE A 181 -19.61 -15.90 -22.75
N LYS A 182 -20.81 -15.54 -23.22
CA LYS A 182 -21.55 -16.22 -24.31
C LYS A 182 -20.81 -16.13 -25.64
#